data_AF-A0A950ABT7-F1
#
_entry.id   AF-A0A950ABT7-F1
#
_cell.length_a   1.000
_cell.length_b   1.000
_cell.length_c   1.000
_cell.angle_alpha   90.00
_cell.angle_beta   90.00
_cell.angle_gamma   90.00
#
_symmetry.space_group_name_H-M   'P 1'
#
loop_
_entity.id
_entity.type
_entity.pdbx_description
1 polymer ?
#
loop_
_entity_poly.entity_id
_entity_poly.type
_entity_poly.pdbx_seq_one_letter_code
_entity_poly.pdbx_strand_id
1 'polypeptide(L)' 'MTVEPCGDSGVIATLGDAIDLPTVRRVWRVAALARERFGERALDVVPGYASVLVRFDPRELDLAIALATLR' A
#
# COMPACT_ATOMS: atom_id res chain seq x y z
N MET A 1 8.42 2.11 -8.90
CA MET A 1 7.61 1.89 -7.69
C MET A 1 8.55 1.44 -6.60
N THR A 2 8.51 2.09 -5.44
CA THR A 2 9.21 1.64 -4.23
C THR A 2 8.16 1.18 -3.22
N VAL A 3 8.53 0.22 -2.37
CA VAL A 3 7.69 -0.24 -1.26
C VAL A 3 8.56 -0.26 -0.02
N GLU A 4 8.13 0.47 1.01
CA GLU A 4 8.91 0.69 2.23
C GLU A 4 8.02 0.69 3.47
N PRO A 5 8.59 0.43 4.66
CA PRO A 5 7.88 0.62 5.92
C PRO A 5 7.37 2.05 6.07
N CYS A 6 6.18 2.19 6.63
CA CYS A 6 5.58 3.48 6.96
C CYS A 6 5.11 3.44 8.42
N GLY A 7 6.03 3.77 9.33
CA GLY A 7 5.86 3.52 10.76
C GLY A 7 5.94 2.03 11.11
N ASP A 8 5.39 1.64 12.25
CA ASP A 8 5.53 0.27 12.79
C ASP A 8 4.46 -0.71 12.29
N SER A 9 3.33 -0.20 11.79
CA SER A 9 2.14 -0.98 11.40
C SER A 9 1.59 -0.58 10.03
N GLY A 10 2.49 -0.12 9.15
CA GLY A 10 2.14 0.28 7.80
C GLY A 10 3.25 0.03 6.79
N VAL A 11 2.84 -0.16 5.53
CA VAL A 11 3.72 -0.18 4.37
C VAL A 11 3.17 0.76 3.31
N ILE A 12 4.04 1.51 2.65
CA ILE A 12 3.66 2.46 1.60
C ILE A 12 4.31 2.08 0.28
N ALA A 13 3.51 2.07 -0.79
CA ALA A 13 3.98 1.93 -2.16
C ALA A 13 3.95 3.29 -2.86
N THR A 14 5.10 3.83 -3.22
CA THR A 14 5.21 5.07 -4.01
C THR A 14 5.29 4.73 -5.49
N LEU A 15 4.37 5.29 -6.27
CA LEU A 15 4.10 4.96 -7.68
C LEU A 15 4.54 6.04 -8.67
N GLY A 16 4.87 7.23 -8.16
CA GLY A 16 5.40 8.37 -8.91
C GLY A 16 5.64 9.56 -7.98
N ASP A 17 6.03 10.68 -8.56
CA ASP A 17 6.27 11.98 -7.91
C ASP A 17 5.36 13.10 -8.46
N ALA A 18 4.58 12.81 -9.51
CA ALA A 18 3.67 13.76 -10.14
C ALA A 18 2.23 13.67 -9.60
N ILE A 19 1.56 14.82 -9.53
CA ILE A 19 0.12 14.94 -9.24
C ILE A 19 -0.61 15.03 -10.59
N ASP A 20 -0.73 13.88 -11.27
CA ASP A 20 -1.38 13.80 -12.58
C ASP A 20 -2.37 12.63 -12.68
N LEU A 21 -3.26 12.70 -13.67
CA LEU A 21 -4.33 11.74 -13.84
C LEU A 21 -3.82 10.31 -14.16
N PRO A 22 -2.79 10.11 -15.00
CA PRO A 22 -2.18 8.79 -15.19
C PRO A 22 -1.66 8.16 -13.88
N THR A 23 -0.98 8.94 -13.04
CA THR A 23 -0.43 8.48 -11.76
C THR A 23 -1.54 8.11 -10.79
N VAL A 24 -2.56 8.96 -10.65
CA VAL A 24 -3.73 8.67 -9.81
C VAL A 24 -4.45 7.39 -10.28
N ARG A 25 -4.62 7.18 -11.59
CA ARG A 25 -5.20 5.93 -12.12
C ARG A 25 -4.38 4.71 -11.72
N ARG A 26 -3.04 4.82 -11.72
CA ARG A 26 -2.14 3.74 -11.27
C ARG A 26 -2.30 3.49 -9.76
N VAL A 27 -2.37 4.55 -8.95
CA VAL A 27 -2.64 4.46 -7.51
C VAL A 27 -3.92 3.68 -7.23
N TRP A 28 -5.03 4.03 -7.89
CA TRP A 28 -6.30 3.34 -7.66
C TRP A 28 -6.27 1.87 -8.06
N ARG A 29 -5.56 1.51 -9.14
CA ARG A 29 -5.35 0.12 -9.53
C ARG A 29 -4.55 -0.65 -8.47
N VAL A 30 -3.47 -0.06 -7.97
CA VAL A 30 -2.64 -0.69 -6.93
C VAL A 30 -3.42 -0.79 -5.61
N ALA A 31 -4.22 0.20 -5.25
CA ALA A 31 -5.07 0.15 -4.06
C ALA A 31 -6.11 -0.99 -4.15
N ALA A 32 -6.71 -1.21 -5.32
CA ALA A 32 -7.62 -2.34 -5.53
C ALA A 32 -6.89 -3.69 -5.35
N LEU A 33 -5.71 -3.85 -5.95
CA LEU A 33 -4.89 -5.05 -5.80
C LEU A 33 -4.42 -5.26 -4.35
N ALA A 34 -4.08 -4.18 -3.64
CA ALA A 34 -3.68 -4.25 -2.24
C ALA A 34 -4.85 -4.75 -1.37
N ARG A 35 -6.07 -4.24 -1.59
CA ARG A 35 -7.27 -4.74 -0.88
C ARG A 35 -7.49 -6.23 -1.12
N GLU A 36 -7.35 -6.69 -2.36
CA GLU A 36 -7.50 -8.10 -2.70
C GLU A 36 -6.44 -8.99 -2.03
N ARG A 37 -5.16 -8.59 -2.11
CA ARG A 37 -4.04 -9.40 -1.60
C ARG A 37 -3.94 -9.44 -0.08
N PHE A 38 -4.20 -8.31 0.58
CA PHE A 38 -4.19 -8.27 2.04
C PHE A 38 -5.48 -8.87 2.61
N GLY A 39 -6.62 -8.65 1.95
CA GLY A 39 -7.94 -9.07 2.44
C GLY A 39 -8.20 -8.51 3.84
N GLU A 40 -8.74 -9.34 4.71
CA GLU A 40 -9.02 -9.01 6.12
C GLU A 40 -7.78 -8.64 6.94
N ARG A 41 -6.56 -8.91 6.45
CA ARG A 41 -5.31 -8.54 7.15
C ARG A 41 -4.96 -7.06 7.02
N ALA A 42 -5.61 -6.33 6.09
CA ALA A 42 -5.48 -4.88 6.00
C ALA A 42 -6.49 -4.22 6.94
N LEU A 43 -5.99 -3.42 7.88
CA LEU A 43 -6.83 -2.51 8.67
C LEU A 43 -7.34 -1.35 7.81
N ASP A 44 -6.51 -0.88 6.87
CA ASP A 44 -6.89 0.17 5.93
C ASP A 44 -6.03 0.11 4.66
N VAL A 45 -6.59 0.58 3.55
CA VAL A 45 -5.88 0.80 2.28
C VAL A 45 -6.23 2.19 1.76
N VAL A 46 -5.27 3.10 1.90
CA VAL A 46 -5.43 4.54 1.67
C VAL A 46 -4.68 4.95 0.38
N PRO A 47 -5.38 5.20 -0.73
CA PRO A 47 -4.79 5.78 -1.93
C PRO A 47 -4.50 7.28 -1.72
N GLY A 48 -3.27 7.70 -2.03
CA GLY A 48 -2.86 9.10 -2.16
C GLY A 48 -2.86 9.58 -3.62
N TYR A 49 -2.11 10.65 -3.93
CA TYR A 49 -1.95 11.11 -5.32
C TYR A 49 -0.97 10.26 -6.12
N ALA A 50 0.12 9.84 -5.47
CA ALA A 50 1.18 9.06 -6.11
C ALA A 50 1.65 7.88 -5.25
N SER A 51 0.88 7.49 -4.24
CA SER A 51 1.21 6.38 -3.34
C SER A 51 -0.03 5.63 -2.84
N VAL A 52 0.18 4.44 -2.28
CA VAL A 52 -0.83 3.67 -1.54
C VAL A 52 -0.23 3.28 -0.20
N LEU A 53 -0.88 3.68 0.89
CA LEU A 53 -0.58 3.19 2.23
C LEU A 53 -1.47 1.99 2.55
N VAL A 54 -0.90 0.94 3.10
CA VAL A 54 -1.63 -0.17 3.72
C VAL A 54 -1.28 -0.22 5.20
N ARG A 55 -2.30 -0.22 6.04
CA ARG A 55 -2.16 -0.43 7.49
C ARG A 55 -2.55 -1.87 7.84
N PHE A 56 -1.90 -2.44 8.83
CA PHE A 56 -2.15 -3.80 9.31
C PHE A 56 -1.96 -3.89 10.83
N ASP A 57 -2.46 -4.96 11.45
CA ASP A 57 -2.19 -5.26 12.86
C ASP A 57 -0.88 -6.06 12.99
N PRO A 58 0.17 -5.53 13.64
CA PRO A 58 1.45 -6.24 13.78
C PRO A 58 1.35 -7.50 14.65
N ARG A 59 0.23 -7.73 15.36
CA ARG A 59 -0.03 -8.98 16.09
C ARG A 59 -0.48 -10.10 15.17
N GLU A 60 -0.93 -9.78 13.96
CA GLU A 60 -1.51 -10.72 13.00
C GLU A 60 -0.71 -10.81 11.69
N LEU A 61 0.05 -9.77 11.34
CA LEU A 61 0.85 -9.71 10.12
C LEU A 61 2.26 -9.17 10.37
N ASP A 62 3.26 -9.95 9.96
CA ASP A 62 4.67 -9.55 9.99
C ASP A 62 4.97 -8.48 8.92
N LEU A 63 5.77 -7.47 9.29
CA LEU A 63 6.15 -6.37 8.39
C LEU A 63 6.82 -6.86 7.10
N ALA A 64 7.68 -7.88 7.16
CA ALA A 64 8.33 -8.45 5.98
C ALA A 64 7.31 -9.11 5.04
N ILE A 65 6.28 -9.75 5.59
CA ILE A 65 5.19 -10.32 4.80
C ILE A 65 4.34 -9.18 4.18
N ALA A 66 4.04 -8.13 4.94
CA ALA A 66 3.32 -6.96 4.41
C ALA A 66 4.08 -6.30 3.25
N LEU A 67 5.40 -6.09 3.40
CA LEU A 67 6.26 -5.57 2.32
C LEU A 67 6.26 -6.47 1.09
N ALA A 68 6.36 -7.80 1.27
CA ALA A 68 6.33 -8.75 0.17
C ALA A 68 4.97 -8.78 -0.54
N THR A 69 3.87 -8.61 0.19
CA THR A 69 2.50 -8.65 -0.34
C THR A 69 2.20 -7.46 -1.26
N LEU A 70 2.76 -6.29 -0.93
CA LEU A 70 2.52 -5.04 -1.67
C LEU A 70 3.47 -4.83 -2.87
N ARG A 71 4.53 -5.63 -2.99
CA ARG A 71 5.44 -5.63 -4.16
C ARG A 71 4.79 -6.22 -5.41
#